data_AF-A0A1G1GEV3-F1
#
_entry.id   AF-A0A1G1GEV3-F1
#
_cell.length_a   1.000
_cell.length_b   1.000
_cell.length_c   1.000
_cell.angle_alpha   90.00
_cell.angle_beta   90.00
_cell.angle_gamma   90.00
#
_symmetry.space_group_name_H-M   'P 1'
#
loop_
_entity.id
_entity.type
_entity.pdbx_description
1 polymer ?
#
loop_
_entity_poly.entity_id
_entity_poly.type
_entity_poly.pdbx_seq_one_letter_code
_entity_poly.pdbx_strand_id
1 'polypeptide(L)' 'MKCPKCDGLMMYEKFLDMGESSTYYFYGWRCITCGTIIDDTIIENRIHPAVVLKENRRRRLKKVS' A
#
# COMPACT_ATOMS: atom_id res chain seq x y z
N MET A 1 -16.96 -7.13 1.82
CA MET A 1 -16.35 -6.17 0.87
C MET A 1 -16.01 -6.90 -0.42
N LYS A 2 -16.20 -6.26 -1.58
CA LYS A 2 -15.78 -6.79 -2.88
C LYS A 2 -14.61 -5.99 -3.43
N CYS A 3 -13.70 -6.65 -4.11
CA CYS A 3 -12.53 -6.01 -4.68
C CYS A 3 -12.93 -5.06 -5.81
N PRO A 4 -12.56 -3.77 -5.77
CA PRO A 4 -12.92 -2.82 -6.83
C PRO A 4 -12.19 -3.10 -8.15
N LYS A 5 -11.18 -3.96 -8.16
CA LYS A 5 -10.43 -4.34 -9.37
C LYS A 5 -11.03 -5.54 -10.10
N CYS A 6 -11.53 -6.54 -9.38
CA CYS A 6 -11.94 -7.82 -9.98
C CYS A 6 -13.25 -8.39 -9.42
N ASP A 7 -13.98 -7.63 -8.60
CA ASP A 7 -15.19 -8.03 -7.86
C ASP A 7 -15.02 -9.25 -6.93
N GLY A 8 -13.79 -9.74 -6.75
CA GLY A 8 -13.46 -10.88 -5.91
C GLY A 8 -13.64 -10.60 -4.41
N LEU A 9 -13.67 -11.66 -3.61
CA LEU A 9 -13.81 -11.56 -2.15
C LEU A 9 -12.60 -10.85 -1.54
N MET A 10 -12.86 -10.01 -0.53
CA MET A 10 -11.82 -9.39 0.28
C MET A 10 -11.85 -9.91 1.72
N MET A 11 -10.66 -10.14 2.28
CA MET A 11 -10.45 -10.52 3.67
C MET A 11 -9.77 -9.38 4.41
N TYR A 12 -10.19 -9.12 5.64
CA TYR A 12 -9.55 -8.16 6.52
C TYR A 12 -8.41 -8.86 7.27
N GLU A 13 -7.18 -8.38 7.07
CA GLU A 13 -5.97 -9.04 7.56
C GLU A 13 -5.05 -8.03 8.27
N LYS A 14 -4.20 -8.54 9.16
CA LYS A 14 -3.09 -7.78 9.75
C LYS A 14 -1.86 -7.94 8.86
N PHE A 15 -1.32 -6.82 8.38
CA PHE A 15 -0.07 -6.76 7.63
C PHE A 15 1.06 -6.38 8.56
N LEU A 16 2.17 -7.11 8.45
CA LEU A 16 3.40 -6.82 9.17
C LEU A 16 4.41 -6.26 8.17
N ASP A 17 4.94 -5.08 8.47
CA ASP A 17 6.07 -4.51 7.76
C ASP A 17 7.31 -4.65 8.65
N MET A 18 8.22 -5.53 8.23
CA MET A 18 9.49 -5.76 8.91
C MET A 18 10.56 -4.87 8.27
N GLY A 19 10.69 -3.64 8.77
CA GLY A 19 11.81 -2.76 8.45
C GLY A 19 13.06 -3.10 9.24
N GLU A 20 14.24 -2.64 8.78
CA GLU A 20 15.54 -2.88 9.43
C GLU A 20 15.62 -2.41 10.90
N SER A 21 14.82 -1.42 11.29
CA SER A 21 14.93 -0.74 12.59
C SER A 21 13.61 -0.64 13.37
N SER A 22 12.49 -1.04 12.78
CA SER A 22 11.20 -1.08 13.48
C SER A 22 10.25 -2.07 12.83
N THR A 23 9.50 -2.79 13.65
CA THR A 23 8.37 -3.59 13.20
C THR A 23 7.13 -2.71 13.24
N TYR A 24 6.55 -2.45 12.08
CA TYR A 24 5.28 -1.75 11.95
C TYR A 24 4.20 -2.74 11.53
N TYR A 25 2.96 -2.48 11.92
CA TYR A 25 1.83 -3.26 11.43
C TYR A 25 0.63 -2.37 11.16
N PHE A 26 -0.19 -2.79 10.22
CA PHE A 26 -1.46 -2.13 9.91
C PHE A 26 -2.51 -3.18 9.56
N TYR A 27 -3.77 -2.77 9.56
CA TYR A 27 -4.87 -3.60 9.12
C TYR A 27 -5.40 -3.09 7.78
N GLY A 28 -5.79 -4.02 6.91
CA GLY A 28 -6.31 -3.67 5.59
C GLY A 28 -7.11 -4.81 4.96
N TRP A 29 -7.74 -4.51 3.84
CA TRP A 29 -8.48 -5.47 3.05
C TRP A 29 -7.62 -5.99 1.91
N ARG A 30 -7.35 -7.30 1.87
CA ARG A 30 -6.71 -7.96 0.73
C ARG A 30 -7.73 -8.76 -0.06
N CYS A 31 -7.73 -8.58 -1.37
CA CYS A 31 -8.46 -9.46 -2.26
C CYS A 31 -7.76 -10.80 -2.37
N ILE A 32 -8.48 -11.88 -2.04
CA ILE A 32 -7.93 -13.25 -2.13
C ILE A 32 -7.72 -13.69 -3.58
N THR A 33 -8.42 -13.07 -4.54
CA THR A 33 -8.37 -13.44 -5.97
C THR A 33 -7.23 -12.74 -6.71
N CYS A 34 -7.06 -11.43 -6.55
CA CYS A 34 -6.09 -10.66 -7.34
C CYS A 34 -5.00 -9.97 -6.52
N GLY A 35 -5.01 -10.11 -5.18
CA GLY A 35 -4.00 -9.54 -4.30
C GLY A 35 -4.12 -8.03 -4.08
N THR A 36 -5.14 -7.35 -4.61
CA THR A 36 -5.33 -5.90 -4.35
C THR A 36 -5.51 -5.64 -2.86
N ILE A 37 -4.71 -4.73 -2.30
CA ILE A 37 -4.80 -4.27 -0.92
C ILE A 37 -5.44 -2.88 -0.89
N ILE A 38 -6.31 -2.66 0.09
CA ILE A 38 -6.97 -1.38 0.37
C ILE A 38 -6.97 -1.15 1.88
N ASP A 39 -6.45 -0.01 2.30
CA ASP A 39 -6.56 0.56 3.64
C ASP A 39 -6.89 2.05 3.52
N ASP A 40 -7.12 2.71 4.66
CA ASP A 40 -7.51 4.12 4.70
C ASP A 40 -6.42 5.02 4.08
N THR A 41 -5.14 4.73 4.35
CA THR A 41 -4.00 5.47 3.77
C THR A 41 -3.92 5.31 2.25
N ILE A 42 -4.20 4.13 1.71
CA ILE A 42 -4.27 3.87 0.27
C ILE A 42 -5.44 4.65 -0.35
N ILE A 43 -6.60 4.70 0.32
CA ILE A 43 -7.76 5.45 -0.16
C ILE A 43 -7.46 6.95 -0.14
N GLU A 44 -6.94 7.48 0.96
CA GLU A 44 -6.55 8.88 1.11
C GLU A 44 -5.53 9.28 0.04
N ASN A 45 -4.49 8.46 -0.20
CA ASN A 45 -3.50 8.73 -1.24
C ASN A 45 -4.07 8.68 -2.67
N ARG A 46 -5.21 8.00 -2.91
CA ARG A 46 -5.90 7.99 -4.21
C ARG A 46 -6.78 9.23 -4.38
N ILE A 47 -7.46 9.68 -3.33
CA ILE A 47 -8.34 10.86 -3.35
C ILE A 47 -7.52 12.15 -3.33
N HIS A 48 -6.50 12.17 -2.49
CA HIS A 48 -5.57 13.27 -2.28
C HIS A 48 -4.17 12.79 -2.64
N PRO A 49 -3.86 12.61 -3.94
CA PRO A 49 -2.52 12.25 -4.36
C PRO A 49 -1.57 13.32 -3.84
N ALA A 50 -0.72 12.94 -2.88
CA ALA A 50 0.34 13.80 -2.41
C ALA A 50 1.07 14.33 -3.65
N VAL A 51 1.29 15.63 -3.73
CA VAL A 51 2.13 16.23 -4.77
C VAL A 51 3.50 15.62 -4.57
N VAL A 52 3.78 14.49 -5.22
CA VAL A 52 5.06 13.81 -5.11
C VAL A 52 6.07 14.80 -5.66
N LEU A 53 6.73 15.51 -4.76
CA LEU A 53 7.93 16.26 -5.08
C LEU A 53 8.85 15.25 -5.77
N LYS A 54 8.96 15.37 -7.09
CA LYS A 54 9.69 14.44 -7.98
C LYS A 54 11.14 14.22 -7.53
N GLU A 55 11.65 15.05 -6.62
CA GLU A 55 12.90 14.94 -5.88
C GLU A 55 13.18 13.55 -5.30
N ASN A 56 12.20 12.91 -4.65
CA ASN A 56 12.48 11.69 -3.87
C ASN A 56 12.67 10.43 -4.75
N ARG A 57 12.12 10.42 -5.96
CA ARG A 57 12.32 9.33 -6.92
C ARG A 57 13.77 9.28 -7.43
N ARG A 58 14.42 10.45 -7.57
CA ARG A 58 15.86 10.56 -7.93
C ARG A 58 16.77 10.06 -6.81
N ARG A 59 16.41 10.26 -5.53
CA ARG A 59 17.24 9.82 -4.39
C ARG A 59 17.26 8.30 -4.20
N ARG A 60 16.17 7.60 -4.53
CA ARG A 60 16.07 6.14 -4.38
C ARG A 60 16.76 5.38 -5.53
N LEU A 61 16.72 5.90 -6.76
CA LEU A 61 17.46 5.35 -7.90
C LEU A 61 18.98 5.58 -7.80
N LYS A 62 19.42 6.71 -7.20
CA LYS A 62 20.84 7.01 -6.99
C LYS A 62 21.52 6.22 -5.86
N LYS A 63 20.77 5.48 -5.03
CA LYS A 63 21.34 4.61 -3.99
C LYS A 63 21.65 3.19 -4.48
N VAL A 64 21.30 2.87 -5.74
CA VAL A 64 21.53 1.55 -6.38
C VAL A 64 22.60 1.64 -7.47
N SER A 65 23.40 2.71 -7.46
CA SER A 65 24.52 2.95 -8.39
C SER A 65 25.76 3.37 -7.61
#